data_AF-A0A9D7CTR8-F1
#
_entry.id   AF-A0A9D7CTR8-F1
#
_cell.length_a   1.000
_cell.length_b   1.000
_cell.length_c   1.000
_cell.angle_alpha   90.00
_cell.angle_beta   90.00
_cell.angle_gamma   90.00
#
_symmetry.space_group_name_H-M   'P 1'
#
loop_
_entity.id
_entity.type
_entity.pdbx_description
1 polymer ?
#
loop_
_entity_poly.entity_id
_entity_poly.type
_entity_poly.pdbx_seq_one_letter_code
_entity_poly.pdbx_strand_id
1 'polypeptide(L)'
;MNAEVKIDVGGARWVLFAAGPRLGPAVLFWSLLLVLVVVALSLSRVRFVPLSASAWLLLAIGLSQTPVEAGAFVVGWLVALGARKHWPELTPGWFNLRQLALVLLTLVALGVLVVAVYQGLLGRPEMQIVGNGSSPSQLIWFDDRTEGLLPQPWVLSAPMLVYRLAMLAWALWLAFALLKWLRFGWSSFSTGGMWKELPRAPRKVWQAPPHAQQQWAAHEAQQQAWQQAQAAQAAYGAAAPVPEQAAAPAAPQSDDASNVPTSGPEGSGRGAGGTGSGNADA
;
A
#
# COMPACT_ATOMS: atom_id res chain seq x y z
N MET A 1 -21.39 -55.16 37.68
CA MET A 1 -21.38 -53.95 38.51
C MET A 1 -20.74 -52.85 37.70
N ASN A 2 -21.21 -51.62 37.85
CA ASN A 2 -20.63 -50.47 37.14
C ASN A 2 -19.54 -49.88 38.02
N ALA A 3 -18.39 -49.56 37.43
CA ALA A 3 -17.24 -49.02 38.15
C ALA A 3 -16.80 -47.71 37.49
N GLU A 4 -16.69 -46.67 38.31
CA GLU A 4 -16.14 -45.38 37.91
C GLU A 4 -14.83 -45.15 38.68
N VAL A 5 -13.76 -44.81 37.96
CA VAL A 5 -12.45 -44.53 38.54
C VAL A 5 -12.10 -43.08 38.27
N LYS A 6 -11.87 -42.31 39.34
CA LYS A 6 -11.45 -40.90 39.31
C LYS A 6 -10.02 -40.79 39.78
N ILE A 7 -9.15 -40.21 38.97
CA ILE A 7 -7.79 -39.85 39.37
C ILE A 7 -7.68 -38.33 39.36
N ASP A 8 -7.40 -37.76 40.53
CA ASP A 8 -7.00 -36.36 40.66
C ASP A 8 -5.51 -36.24 40.36
N VAL A 9 -5.21 -35.63 39.23
CA VAL A 9 -3.83 -35.30 38.87
C VAL A 9 -3.59 -33.88 39.35
N GLY A 10 -3.08 -33.76 40.57
CA GLY A 10 -2.84 -32.46 41.21
C GLY A 10 -2.16 -31.47 40.26
N GLY A 11 -2.56 -30.19 40.34
CA GLY A 11 -2.33 -29.15 39.32
C GLY A 11 -0.88 -28.78 38.97
N ALA A 12 0.12 -29.49 39.51
CA ALA A 12 1.54 -29.31 39.24
C ALA A 12 2.15 -30.41 38.34
N ARG A 13 1.32 -31.25 37.71
CA ARG A 13 1.77 -32.35 36.83
C ARG A 13 1.23 -32.19 35.42
N TRP A 14 2.09 -32.46 34.45
CA TRP A 14 1.76 -32.46 33.04
C TRP A 14 1.43 -33.90 32.61
N VAL A 15 0.17 -34.19 32.27
CA VAL A 15 -0.27 -35.52 31.82
C VAL A 15 0.14 -35.72 30.36
N LEU A 16 1.02 -36.67 30.10
CA LEU A 16 1.51 -36.98 28.75
C LEU A 16 0.68 -38.05 28.06
N PHE A 17 0.28 -39.07 28.81
CA PHE A 17 -0.48 -40.20 28.29
C PHE A 17 -1.43 -40.71 29.37
N ALA A 18 -2.65 -41.06 28.96
CA ALA A 18 -3.65 -41.66 29.82
C ALA A 18 -4.28 -42.81 29.04
N ALA A 19 -4.27 -44.01 29.63
CA ALA A 19 -4.88 -45.18 29.01
C ALA A 19 -5.58 -46.03 30.06
N GLY A 20 -6.67 -46.66 29.65
CA GLY A 20 -7.51 -47.46 30.54
C GLY A 20 -8.43 -48.40 29.76
N PRO A 21 -9.19 -49.25 30.48
CA PRO A 21 -9.70 -50.50 29.91
C PRO A 21 -10.80 -50.36 28.86
N ARG A 22 -11.67 -49.33 28.93
CA ARG A 22 -12.81 -49.20 28.00
C ARG A 22 -13.17 -47.75 27.63
N LEU A 23 -13.74 -46.96 28.55
CA LEU A 23 -14.11 -45.56 28.30
C LEU A 23 -13.24 -44.65 29.15
N GLY A 24 -12.35 -43.89 28.53
CA GLY A 24 -11.37 -43.07 29.23
C GLY A 24 -11.03 -41.76 28.53
N PRO A 25 -10.20 -40.93 29.17
CA PRO A 25 -9.70 -39.69 28.60
C PRO A 25 -8.79 -39.97 27.41
N ALA A 26 -9.05 -39.30 26.29
CA ALA A 26 -8.17 -39.28 25.14
C ALA A 26 -7.30 -38.03 25.16
N VAL A 27 -5.98 -38.23 25.05
CA VAL A 27 -5.00 -37.13 24.93
C VAL A 27 -4.86 -36.78 23.44
N LEU A 28 -5.68 -35.83 22.97
CA LEU A 28 -5.76 -35.49 21.53
C LEU A 28 -4.48 -34.84 20.98
N PHE A 29 -3.65 -34.28 21.86
CA PHE A 29 -2.42 -33.58 21.48
C PHE A 29 -1.48 -34.41 20.59
N TRP A 30 -1.40 -35.73 20.76
CA TRP A 30 -0.53 -36.58 19.93
C TRP A 30 -1.02 -36.69 18.48
N SER A 31 -2.34 -36.72 18.28
CA SER A 31 -2.93 -36.68 16.94
C SER A 31 -2.75 -35.30 16.30
N LEU A 32 -2.89 -34.22 17.08
CA LEU A 32 -2.56 -32.87 16.64
C LEU A 32 -1.09 -32.77 16.23
N LEU A 33 -0.15 -33.31 17.03
CA LEU A 33 1.27 -33.32 16.72
C LEU A 33 1.56 -33.99 15.38
N LEU A 34 0.89 -35.12 15.09
CA LEU A 34 0.99 -35.78 13.78
C LEU A 34 0.54 -34.86 12.64
N VAL A 35 -0.59 -34.16 12.81
CA VAL A 35 -1.07 -33.16 11.83
C VAL A 35 -0.05 -32.03 11.67
N LEU A 36 0.52 -31.52 12.76
CA LEU A 36 1.54 -30.47 12.73
C LEU A 36 2.82 -30.93 12.02
N VAL A 37 3.22 -32.20 12.13
CA VAL A 37 4.33 -32.77 11.35
C VAL A 37 4.02 -32.72 9.86
N VAL A 38 2.83 -33.13 9.43
CA VAL A 38 2.42 -33.08 8.02
C VAL A 38 2.39 -31.64 7.51
N VAL A 39 1.85 -30.72 8.30
CA VAL A 39 1.83 -29.28 7.97
C VAL A 39 3.26 -28.74 7.86
N ALA A 40 4.13 -29.01 8.83
CA ALA A 40 5.51 -28.55 8.82
C ALA A 40 6.31 -29.07 7.63
N LEU A 41 6.14 -30.35 7.27
CA LEU A 41 6.75 -30.93 6.08
C LEU A 41 6.21 -30.28 4.79
N SER A 42 4.91 -29.99 4.74
CA SER A 42 4.28 -29.32 3.60
C SER A 42 4.81 -27.89 3.44
N LEU A 43 4.88 -27.12 4.53
CA LEU A 43 5.41 -25.75 4.55
C LEU A 43 6.92 -25.72 4.24
N SER A 44 7.68 -26.74 4.64
CA SER A 44 9.11 -26.81 4.32
C SER A 44 9.41 -26.89 2.82
N ARG A 45 8.44 -27.29 1.99
CA ARG A 45 8.59 -27.28 0.54
C ARG A 45 8.48 -25.89 -0.08
N VAL A 46 7.94 -24.92 0.67
CA VAL A 46 7.82 -23.53 0.21
C VAL A 46 9.20 -22.87 0.23
N ARG A 47 9.86 -22.83 -0.95
CA ARG A 47 11.24 -22.28 -1.10
C ARG A 47 11.37 -20.78 -0.82
N PHE A 48 10.26 -20.07 -0.61
CA PHE A 48 10.28 -18.63 -0.35
C PHE A 48 10.86 -18.27 1.03
N VAL A 49 10.83 -19.21 1.98
CA VAL A 49 11.20 -18.97 3.38
C VAL A 49 12.36 -19.89 3.75
N PRO A 50 13.52 -19.37 4.21
CA PRO A 50 14.70 -20.18 4.49
C PRO A 50 14.60 -20.90 5.86
N LEU A 51 13.55 -21.70 6.04
CA LEU A 51 13.27 -22.46 7.26
C LEU A 51 13.33 -23.96 6.97
N SER A 52 14.04 -24.70 7.82
CA SER A 52 14.03 -26.16 7.78
C SER A 52 12.68 -26.73 8.24
N ALA A 53 12.38 -27.98 7.87
CA ALA A 53 11.21 -28.69 8.38
C ALA A 53 11.17 -28.75 9.92
N SER A 54 12.33 -28.90 10.56
CA SER A 54 12.45 -28.87 12.02
C SER A 54 12.08 -27.51 12.62
N ALA A 55 12.46 -26.41 11.97
CA ALA A 55 12.09 -25.07 12.41
C ALA A 55 10.58 -24.83 12.27
N TRP A 56 9.98 -25.28 11.17
CA TRP A 56 8.53 -25.23 10.99
C TRP A 56 7.78 -26.06 12.03
N LEU A 57 8.26 -27.27 12.32
CA LEU A 57 7.66 -28.13 13.32
C LEU A 57 7.78 -27.51 14.72
N LEU A 58 8.95 -27.01 15.08
CA LEU A 58 9.17 -26.40 16.38
C LEU A 58 8.32 -25.13 16.56
N LEU A 59 8.20 -24.32 15.51
CA LEU A 59 7.28 -23.17 15.51
C LEU A 59 5.82 -23.61 15.67
N ALA A 60 5.39 -24.64 14.93
CA ALA A 60 4.04 -25.18 14.99
C ALA A 60 3.69 -25.76 16.38
N ILE A 61 4.64 -26.46 17.01
CA ILE A 61 4.49 -26.99 18.37
C ILE A 61 4.26 -25.85 19.37
N GLY A 62 5.07 -24.80 19.34
CA GLY A 62 4.89 -23.69 20.29
C GLY A 62 3.63 -22.86 20.02
N LEU A 63 3.25 -22.69 18.75
CA LEU A 63 2.01 -22.02 18.37
C LEU A 63 0.76 -22.86 18.62
N SER A 64 0.88 -24.17 18.85
CA SER A 64 -0.29 -25.05 19.13
C SER A 64 -1.06 -24.67 20.41
N GLN A 65 -0.41 -23.92 21.31
CA GLN A 65 -1.03 -23.38 22.53
C GLN A 65 -1.77 -22.06 22.29
N THR A 66 -1.65 -21.50 21.09
CA THR A 66 -2.30 -20.28 20.64
C THR A 66 -3.47 -20.65 19.72
N PRO A 67 -4.53 -19.83 19.61
CA PRO A 67 -5.59 -20.05 18.63
C PRO A 67 -5.04 -20.27 17.21
N VAL A 68 -5.69 -21.17 16.47
CA VAL A 68 -5.22 -21.62 15.15
C VAL A 68 -5.09 -20.45 14.16
N GLU A 69 -5.97 -19.47 14.27
CA GLU A 69 -6.00 -18.26 13.45
C GLU A 69 -4.73 -17.42 13.64
N ALA A 70 -4.29 -17.26 14.89
CA ALA A 70 -3.07 -16.55 15.22
C ALA A 70 -1.82 -17.32 14.74
N GLY A 71 -1.82 -18.66 14.87
CA GLY A 71 -0.78 -19.50 14.30
C GLY A 71 -0.68 -19.37 12.78
N ALA A 72 -1.81 -19.45 12.08
CA ALA A 72 -1.89 -19.28 10.63
C ALA A 72 -1.43 -17.88 10.19
N PHE A 73 -1.74 -16.84 10.96
CA PHE A 73 -1.29 -15.48 10.70
C PHE A 73 0.24 -15.35 10.73
N VAL A 74 0.91 -15.94 11.73
CA VAL A 74 2.38 -15.94 11.82
C VAL A 74 3.01 -16.69 10.64
N VAL A 75 2.45 -17.84 10.27
CA VAL A 75 2.88 -18.58 9.08
C VAL A 75 2.74 -17.71 7.83
N GLY A 76 1.57 -17.08 7.65
CA GLY A 76 1.28 -16.20 6.52
C GLY A 76 2.24 -15.02 6.44
N TRP A 77 2.59 -14.42 7.58
CA TRP A 77 3.59 -13.36 7.67
C TRP A 77 4.97 -13.81 7.19
N LEU A 78 5.47 -14.96 7.66
CA LEU A 78 6.76 -15.49 7.22
C LEU A 78 6.77 -15.75 5.71
N VAL A 79 5.71 -16.35 5.19
CA VAL A 79 5.55 -16.60 3.74
C VAL A 79 5.47 -15.29 2.96
N ALA A 80 4.73 -14.29 3.44
CA ALA A 80 4.62 -12.98 2.81
C ALA A 80 5.97 -12.26 2.73
N LEU A 81 6.78 -12.30 3.79
CA LEU A 81 8.16 -11.77 3.79
C LEU A 81 9.03 -12.46 2.74
N GLY A 82 8.95 -13.80 2.63
CA GLY A 82 9.70 -14.57 1.64
C GLY A 82 9.25 -14.36 0.20
N ALA A 83 7.94 -14.30 -0.01
CA ALA A 83 7.34 -14.06 -1.33
C ALA A 83 7.72 -12.67 -1.87
N ARG A 84 7.83 -11.66 -1.01
CA ARG A 84 8.21 -10.29 -1.42
C ARG A 84 9.54 -10.22 -2.18
N LYS A 85 10.49 -11.12 -1.90
CA LYS A 85 11.78 -11.16 -2.62
C LYS A 85 11.63 -11.60 -4.09
N HIS A 86 10.57 -12.35 -4.40
CA HIS A 86 10.37 -12.97 -5.72
C HIS A 86 9.46 -12.14 -6.65
N TRP A 87 8.74 -11.14 -6.13
CA TRP A 87 7.73 -10.37 -6.88
C TRP A 87 8.03 -8.85 -6.81
N PRO A 88 9.05 -8.35 -7.55
CA PRO A 88 9.49 -6.96 -7.47
C PRO A 88 8.60 -5.96 -8.24
N GLU A 89 7.79 -6.42 -9.19
CA GLU A 89 7.11 -5.56 -10.16
C GLU A 89 5.70 -5.16 -9.69
N LEU A 90 5.60 -3.95 -9.12
CA LEU A 90 4.35 -3.25 -8.87
C LEU A 90 4.51 -1.77 -9.20
N THR A 91 3.40 -1.13 -9.58
CA THR A 91 3.33 0.33 -9.74
C THR A 91 3.65 1.03 -8.41
N PRO A 92 4.17 2.27 -8.43
CA PRO A 92 4.66 2.95 -7.22
C PRO A 92 3.66 3.00 -6.05
N GLY A 93 2.37 3.24 -6.33
CA GLY A 93 1.32 3.27 -5.29
C GLY A 93 1.10 1.90 -4.63
N TRP A 94 0.90 0.84 -5.42
CA TRP A 94 0.72 -0.53 -4.92
C TRP A 94 1.97 -1.06 -4.22
N PHE A 95 3.16 -0.64 -4.67
CA PHE A 95 4.40 -0.94 -3.99
C PHE A 95 4.43 -0.35 -2.57
N ASN A 96 4.12 0.94 -2.43
CA ASN A 96 4.11 1.61 -1.13
C ASN A 96 3.02 1.06 -0.19
N LEU A 97 1.83 0.75 -0.71
CA LEU A 97 0.76 0.11 0.06
C LEU A 97 1.19 -1.26 0.58
N ARG A 98 1.84 -2.07 -0.27
CA ARG A 98 2.38 -3.37 0.15
C ARG A 98 3.47 -3.21 1.21
N GLN A 99 4.36 -2.23 1.09
CA GLN A 99 5.40 -1.98 2.11
C GLN A 99 4.76 -1.61 3.46
N LEU A 100 3.75 -0.73 3.46
CA LEU A 100 3.01 -0.39 4.67
C LEU A 100 2.28 -1.61 5.26
N ALA A 101 1.62 -2.40 4.41
CA ALA A 101 0.96 -3.63 4.82
C ALA A 101 1.95 -4.64 5.44
N LEU A 102 3.15 -4.78 4.87
CA LEU A 102 4.19 -5.66 5.42
C LEU A 102 4.73 -5.17 6.77
N VAL A 103 4.86 -3.86 6.96
CA VAL A 103 5.24 -3.29 8.26
C VAL A 103 4.16 -3.59 9.30
N LEU A 104 2.89 -3.32 8.98
CA LEU A 104 1.77 -3.61 9.88
C LEU A 104 1.68 -5.11 10.19
N LEU A 105 1.77 -5.96 9.17
CA LEU A 105 1.77 -7.41 9.28
C LEU A 105 2.90 -7.89 10.21
N THR A 106 4.09 -7.29 10.11
CA THR A 106 5.22 -7.60 10.99
C THR A 106 4.94 -7.20 12.43
N LEU A 107 4.40 -6.00 12.68
CA LEU A 107 4.06 -5.57 14.04
C LEU A 107 3.03 -6.49 14.70
N VAL A 108 1.97 -6.86 13.96
CA VAL A 108 0.94 -7.77 14.46
C VAL A 108 1.53 -9.16 14.71
N ALA A 109 2.33 -9.69 13.79
CA ALA A 109 2.93 -11.01 13.94
C ALA A 109 3.89 -11.07 15.14
N LEU A 110 4.69 -10.02 15.36
CA LEU A 110 5.53 -9.90 16.55
C LEU A 110 4.70 -9.87 17.83
N GLY A 111 3.59 -9.11 17.85
CA GLY A 111 2.67 -9.08 18.98
C GLY A 111 2.08 -10.46 19.28
N VAL A 112 1.63 -11.19 18.24
CA VAL A 112 1.13 -12.56 18.37
C VAL A 112 2.20 -13.49 18.94
N LEU A 113 3.44 -13.40 18.46
CA LEU A 113 4.55 -14.21 18.98
C LEU A 113 4.83 -13.92 20.46
N VAL A 114 4.77 -12.66 20.88
CA VAL A 114 4.94 -12.28 22.30
C VAL A 114 3.82 -12.88 23.15
N VAL A 115 2.57 -12.78 22.70
CA VAL A 115 1.41 -13.40 23.39
C VAL A 115 1.57 -14.92 23.44
N ALA A 116 2.01 -15.56 22.37
CA ALA A 116 2.26 -17.00 22.33
C ALA A 116 3.34 -17.44 23.34
N VAL A 117 4.43 -16.66 23.47
CA VAL A 117 5.48 -16.91 24.48
C VAL A 117 4.93 -16.72 25.91
N TYR A 118 4.14 -15.67 26.14
CA TYR A 118 3.51 -15.42 27.44
C TYR A 118 2.60 -16.58 27.86
N GLN A 119 1.69 -16.99 26.95
CA GLN A 119 0.80 -18.12 27.17
C GLN A 119 1.58 -19.42 27.36
N GLY A 120 2.71 -19.57 26.65
CA GLY A 120 3.56 -20.73 26.77
C GLY A 120 4.34 -20.86 28.08
N LEU A 121 4.72 -19.75 28.70
CA LEU A 121 5.51 -19.76 29.94
C LEU A 121 4.64 -19.75 31.20
N LEU A 122 3.51 -19.03 31.16
CA LEU A 122 2.60 -18.88 32.31
C LEU A 122 1.34 -19.75 32.21
N GLY A 123 1.02 -20.24 31.02
CA GLY A 123 -0.15 -21.07 30.77
C GLY A 123 0.01 -22.50 31.29
N ARG A 124 -1.11 -23.22 31.29
CA ARG A 124 -1.15 -24.65 31.58
C ARG A 124 -1.00 -25.41 30.26
N PRO A 125 -0.24 -26.52 30.22
CA PRO A 125 -0.11 -27.32 29.02
C PRO A 125 -1.47 -27.90 28.60
N GLU A 126 -1.99 -27.42 27.48
CA GLU A 126 -3.25 -27.90 26.91
C GLU A 126 -2.98 -29.22 26.16
N MET A 127 -3.13 -30.34 26.85
CA MET A 127 -3.00 -31.67 26.23
C MET A 127 -4.29 -32.11 25.51
N GLN A 128 -5.29 -31.21 25.45
CA GLN A 128 -6.60 -31.42 24.85
C GLN A 128 -7.20 -32.74 25.33
N ILE A 129 -7.28 -32.89 26.66
CA ILE A 129 -7.85 -34.07 27.29
C ILE A 129 -9.36 -33.99 27.17
N VAL A 130 -9.93 -34.87 26.36
CA VAL A 130 -11.37 -34.95 26.10
C VAL A 130 -11.84 -36.37 26.30
N GLY A 131 -13.09 -36.55 26.73
CA GLY A 131 -13.73 -37.86 26.90
C GLY A 131 -14.21 -38.09 28.32
N ASN A 132 -15.43 -38.65 28.43
CA ASN A 132 -16.05 -39.07 29.69
C ASN A 132 -16.07 -37.98 30.81
N GLY A 133 -16.20 -36.70 30.43
CA GLY A 133 -16.19 -35.56 31.38
C GLY A 133 -14.81 -35.24 32.00
N SER A 134 -13.73 -35.85 31.50
CA SER A 134 -12.38 -35.64 32.01
C SER A 134 -11.86 -34.24 31.71
N SER A 135 -11.07 -33.71 32.64
CA SER A 135 -10.35 -32.43 32.54
C SER A 135 -8.85 -32.64 32.81
N PRO A 136 -7.99 -31.64 32.52
CA PRO A 136 -6.55 -31.75 32.79
C PRO A 136 -6.17 -32.08 34.24
N SER A 137 -7.02 -31.74 35.20
CA SER A 137 -6.84 -32.04 36.63
C SER A 137 -7.57 -33.29 37.10
N GLN A 138 -8.57 -33.77 36.35
CA GLN A 138 -9.40 -34.89 36.77
C GLN A 138 -9.66 -35.83 35.59
N LEU A 139 -9.08 -37.03 35.67
CA LEU A 139 -9.25 -38.05 34.65
C LEU A 139 -10.29 -39.07 35.13
N ILE A 140 -11.33 -39.30 34.33
CA ILE A 140 -12.47 -40.13 34.67
C ILE A 140 -12.56 -41.31 33.69
N TRP A 141 -12.49 -42.52 34.21
CA TRP A 141 -12.74 -43.75 33.46
C TRP A 141 -14.04 -44.39 33.91
N PHE A 142 -14.80 -44.91 32.96
CA PHE A 142 -16.05 -45.62 33.21
C PHE A 142 -15.98 -47.03 32.61
N ASP A 143 -16.42 -48.02 33.39
CA ASP A 143 -16.60 -49.39 32.94
C ASP A 143 -17.98 -49.92 33.37
N ASP A 144 -18.78 -50.32 32.39
CA ASP A 144 -20.14 -50.83 32.59
C ASP A 144 -20.17 -52.31 32.96
N ARG A 145 -19.06 -53.05 32.75
CA ARG A 145 -18.98 -54.48 33.11
C ARG A 145 -17.59 -54.87 33.59
N THR A 146 -17.39 -54.86 34.90
CA THR A 146 -16.19 -55.39 35.55
C THR A 146 -16.35 -56.89 35.87
N GLU A 147 -15.48 -57.72 35.30
CA GLU A 147 -15.38 -59.15 35.63
C GLU A 147 -14.24 -59.37 36.63
N GLY A 148 -14.55 -59.31 37.93
CA GLY A 148 -13.70 -59.76 39.04
C GLY A 148 -12.40 -58.98 39.35
N LEU A 149 -11.75 -58.37 38.34
CA LEU A 149 -10.57 -57.53 38.49
C LEU A 149 -10.99 -56.05 38.46
N LEU A 150 -10.51 -55.27 39.44
CA LEU A 150 -10.68 -53.82 39.44
C LEU A 150 -9.98 -53.22 38.22
N PRO A 151 -10.64 -52.36 37.42
CA PRO A 151 -10.01 -51.71 36.29
C PRO A 151 -8.82 -50.86 36.77
N GLN A 152 -7.63 -51.14 36.25
CA GLN A 152 -6.38 -50.41 36.57
C GLN A 152 -6.04 -49.45 35.43
N PRO A 153 -6.54 -48.20 35.44
CA PRO A 153 -6.07 -47.18 34.52
C PRO A 153 -4.62 -46.79 34.84
N TRP A 154 -3.86 -46.40 33.82
CA TRP A 154 -2.50 -45.91 34.00
C TRP A 154 -2.33 -44.54 33.35
N VAL A 155 -1.50 -43.70 34.00
CA VAL A 155 -1.24 -42.31 33.61
C VAL A 155 0.25 -42.06 33.62
N LEU A 156 0.79 -41.61 32.50
CA LEU A 156 2.15 -41.10 32.41
C LEU A 156 2.11 -39.57 32.58
N SER A 157 2.76 -39.06 33.63
CA SER A 157 2.85 -37.63 33.88
C SER A 157 4.28 -37.19 34.18
N ALA A 158 4.61 -35.96 33.80
CA ALA A 158 5.88 -35.31 34.10
C ALA A 158 5.68 -34.13 35.07
N PRO A 159 6.71 -33.74 35.85
CA PRO A 159 6.66 -32.50 36.63
C PRO A 159 6.46 -31.27 35.73
N MET A 160 5.70 -30.27 36.20
CA MET A 160 5.47 -29.02 35.44
C MET A 160 6.78 -28.29 35.07
N LEU A 161 7.87 -28.53 35.82
CA LEU A 161 9.20 -28.02 35.48
C LEU A 161 9.68 -28.47 34.10
N VAL A 162 9.38 -29.71 33.69
CA VAL A 162 9.80 -30.23 32.38
C VAL A 162 9.14 -29.42 31.25
N TYR A 163 7.85 -29.13 31.38
CA TYR A 163 7.13 -28.27 30.45
C TYR A 163 7.71 -26.85 30.43
N ARG A 164 7.96 -26.24 31.61
CA ARG A 164 8.52 -24.89 31.68
C ARG A 164 9.91 -24.79 31.06
N LEU A 165 10.78 -25.77 31.30
CA LEU A 165 12.10 -25.84 30.68
C LEU A 165 12.00 -26.02 29.16
N ALA A 166 11.09 -26.89 28.70
CA ALA A 166 10.85 -27.08 27.27
C ALA A 166 10.35 -25.78 26.61
N MET A 167 9.41 -25.07 27.24
CA MET A 167 8.90 -23.79 26.75
C MET A 167 9.94 -22.66 26.80
N LEU A 168 10.81 -22.66 27.80
CA LEU A 168 11.92 -21.71 27.88
C LEU A 168 12.96 -21.98 26.79
N ALA A 169 13.33 -23.25 26.57
CA ALA A 169 14.20 -23.64 25.47
C ALA A 169 13.58 -23.28 24.11
N TRP A 170 12.27 -23.48 23.97
CA TRP A 170 11.52 -23.08 22.79
C TRP A 170 11.52 -21.56 22.58
N ALA A 171 11.23 -20.78 23.61
CA ALA A 171 11.22 -19.32 23.54
C ALA A 171 12.61 -18.75 23.21
N LEU A 172 13.67 -19.34 23.78
CA LEU A 172 15.04 -18.99 23.49
C LEU A 172 15.40 -19.31 22.02
N TRP A 173 15.02 -20.50 21.54
CA TRP A 173 15.16 -20.84 20.13
C TRP A 173 14.40 -19.87 19.23
N LEU A 174 13.15 -19.54 19.57
CA LEU A 174 12.32 -18.60 18.83
C LEU A 174 12.98 -17.22 18.78
N ALA A 175 13.57 -16.74 19.87
CA ALA A 175 14.29 -15.46 19.89
C ALA A 175 15.45 -15.43 18.87
N PHE A 176 16.27 -16.48 18.84
CA PHE A 176 17.35 -16.59 17.85
C PHE A 176 16.83 -16.73 16.42
N ALA A 177 15.77 -17.52 16.23
CA ALA A 177 15.12 -17.69 14.93
C ALA A 177 14.53 -16.37 14.42
N LEU A 178 13.89 -15.60 15.30
CA LEU A 178 13.28 -14.32 15.01
C LEU A 178 14.31 -13.29 14.55
N LEU A 179 15.49 -13.23 15.18
CA LEU A 179 16.58 -12.36 14.71
C LEU A 179 17.03 -12.70 13.27
N LYS A 180 17.09 -14.01 12.94
CA LYS A 180 17.42 -14.46 11.58
C LYS A 180 16.31 -14.08 10.59
N TRP A 181 15.05 -14.26 10.97
CA TRP A 181 13.90 -13.92 10.13
C TRP A 181 13.76 -12.42 9.93
N LEU A 182 14.01 -11.61 10.95
CA LEU A 182 13.95 -10.16 10.86
C LEU A 182 15.07 -9.62 9.96
N ARG A 183 16.28 -10.19 10.05
CA ARG A 183 17.37 -9.86 9.13
C ARG A 183 17.07 -10.26 7.68
N PHE A 184 16.49 -11.44 7.49
CA PHE A 184 16.00 -11.88 6.17
C PHE A 184 14.86 -10.99 5.64
N GLY A 185 13.92 -10.62 6.50
CA GLY A 185 12.81 -9.73 6.21
C GLY A 185 13.29 -8.34 5.83
N TRP A 186 14.31 -7.82 6.51
CA TRP A 186 14.94 -6.53 6.19
C TRP A 186 15.61 -6.55 4.81
N SER A 187 16.36 -7.62 4.50
CA SER A 187 16.94 -7.81 3.17
C SER A 187 15.86 -7.89 2.10
N SER A 188 14.77 -8.60 2.38
CA SER A 188 13.64 -8.71 1.47
C SER A 188 12.99 -7.34 1.27
N PHE A 189 12.63 -6.64 2.35
CA PHE A 189 12.00 -5.32 2.36
C PHE A 189 12.76 -4.27 1.54
N SER A 190 14.09 -4.24 1.70
CA SER A 190 14.98 -3.28 1.02
C SER A 190 15.29 -3.59 -0.44
N THR A 191 14.97 -4.79 -0.94
CA THR A 191 15.28 -5.21 -2.32
C THR A 191 14.46 -4.42 -3.36
N GLY A 192 15.07 -3.53 -4.14
CA GLY A 192 14.37 -2.73 -5.16
C GLY A 192 13.81 -1.39 -4.66
N GLY A 193 14.37 -0.87 -3.56
CA GLY A 193 14.01 0.42 -2.95
C GLY A 193 12.98 0.29 -1.83
N MET A 194 13.04 1.19 -0.85
CA MET A 194 12.11 1.18 0.29
C MET A 194 10.78 1.85 -0.07
N TRP A 195 10.83 2.96 -0.82
CA TRP A 195 9.68 3.75 -1.23
C TRP A 195 9.86 4.18 -2.68
N LYS A 196 8.80 4.07 -3.49
CA LYS A 196 8.79 4.58 -4.86
C LYS A 196 8.07 5.92 -4.87
N GLU A 197 8.64 6.91 -5.55
CA GLU A 197 7.97 8.19 -5.79
C GLU A 197 6.71 7.92 -6.61
N LEU A 198 5.55 8.37 -6.12
CA LEU A 198 4.33 8.34 -6.93
C LEU A 198 4.55 9.25 -8.14
N PRO A 199 4.17 8.82 -9.36
CA PRO A 199 4.26 9.68 -10.53
C PRO A 199 3.54 10.99 -10.21
N ARG A 200 4.29 12.08 -10.09
CA ARG A 200 3.68 13.41 -9.98
C ARG A 200 2.94 13.61 -11.29
N ALA A 201 1.62 13.79 -11.22
CA ALA A 201 0.85 14.18 -12.39
C ALA A 201 1.59 15.36 -13.03
N PRO A 202 1.89 15.31 -14.35
CA PRO A 202 2.62 16.37 -14.99
C PRO A 202 1.88 17.67 -14.67
N ARG A 203 2.58 18.59 -13.99
CA ARG A 203 2.03 19.91 -13.71
C ARG A 203 1.66 20.46 -15.08
N LYS A 204 0.36 20.58 -15.37
CA LYS A 204 -0.10 21.25 -16.60
C LYS A 204 0.56 22.62 -16.55
N VAL A 205 1.62 22.81 -17.33
CA VAL A 205 2.22 24.11 -17.52
C VAL A 205 1.08 24.93 -18.09
N TRP A 206 0.63 25.92 -17.33
CA TRP A 206 -0.41 26.83 -17.79
C TRP A 206 0.13 27.50 -19.04
N GLN A 207 -0.37 27.08 -20.21
CA GLN A 207 -0.15 27.80 -21.45
C GLN A 207 -1.19 28.91 -21.47
N ALA A 208 -0.72 30.16 -21.50
CA ALA A 208 -1.62 31.30 -21.62
C ALA A 208 -2.47 31.11 -22.89
N PRO A 209 -3.79 31.36 -22.83
CA PRO A 209 -4.65 31.25 -24.00
C PRO A 209 -4.11 32.07 -25.18
N PRO A 210 -4.26 31.63 -26.44
CA PRO A 210 -3.74 32.33 -27.61
C PRO A 210 -4.18 33.80 -27.70
N HIS A 211 -5.37 34.14 -27.20
CA HIS A 211 -5.86 35.52 -27.17
C HIS A 211 -5.11 36.40 -26.18
N ALA A 212 -4.69 35.87 -25.02
CA ALA A 212 -3.83 36.59 -24.08
C ALA A 212 -2.47 36.86 -24.72
N GLN A 213 -2.02 35.91 -25.56
CA GLN A 213 -0.85 36.03 -26.42
C GLN A 213 -1.05 36.91 -27.68
N GLN A 214 -2.23 37.43 -27.94
CA GLN A 214 -2.43 38.42 -29.02
C GLN A 214 -2.64 39.80 -28.42
N GLN A 215 -3.29 39.86 -27.25
CA GLN A 215 -3.53 41.09 -26.51
C GLN A 215 -2.22 41.76 -26.06
N TRP A 216 -1.26 41.02 -25.47
CA TRP A 216 0.05 41.62 -25.11
C TRP A 216 0.78 42.19 -26.34
N ALA A 217 0.86 41.44 -27.44
CA ALA A 217 1.52 41.88 -28.67
C ALA A 217 0.81 43.11 -29.29
N ALA A 218 -0.53 43.13 -29.26
CA ALA A 218 -1.31 44.29 -29.72
C ALA A 218 -1.08 45.52 -28.83
N HIS A 219 -1.04 45.35 -27.51
CA HIS A 219 -0.74 46.43 -26.57
C HIS A 219 0.70 46.96 -26.76
N GLU A 220 1.69 46.09 -26.97
CA GLU A 220 3.07 46.48 -27.26
C GLU A 220 3.19 47.26 -28.57
N ALA A 221 2.54 46.78 -29.64
CA ALA A 221 2.52 47.48 -30.93
C ALA A 221 1.85 48.86 -30.83
N GLN A 222 0.76 48.97 -30.05
CA GLN A 222 0.07 50.24 -29.83
C GLN A 222 0.94 51.23 -29.05
N GLN A 223 1.70 50.76 -28.05
CA GLN A 223 2.64 51.61 -27.31
C GLN A 223 3.78 52.13 -28.19
N GLN A 224 4.35 51.27 -29.05
CA GLN A 224 5.40 51.67 -29.99
C GLN A 224 4.90 52.70 -31.00
N ALA A 225 3.68 52.51 -31.53
CA ALA A 225 3.07 53.47 -32.44
C ALA A 225 2.85 54.85 -31.77
N TRP A 226 2.43 54.87 -30.51
CA TRP A 226 2.31 56.10 -29.73
C TRP A 226 3.65 56.80 -29.51
N GLN A 227 4.70 56.04 -29.21
CA GLN A 227 6.04 56.60 -29.04
C GLN A 227 6.58 57.22 -30.35
N GLN A 228 6.38 56.54 -31.48
CA GLN A 228 6.77 57.05 -32.79
C GLN A 228 6.00 58.32 -33.17
N ALA A 229 4.70 58.37 -32.90
CA ALA A 229 3.88 59.55 -33.14
C ALA A 229 4.33 60.76 -32.30
N GLN A 230 4.68 60.53 -31.02
CA GLN A 230 5.24 61.59 -30.17
C GLN A 230 6.60 62.06 -30.68
N ALA A 231 7.47 61.14 -31.10
CA ALA A 231 8.77 61.49 -31.69
C ALA A 231 8.63 62.29 -33.00
N ALA A 232 7.67 61.93 -33.85
CA ALA A 232 7.38 62.66 -35.09
C ALA A 232 6.83 64.06 -34.82
N GLN A 233 5.96 64.23 -33.82
CA GLN A 233 5.46 65.54 -33.40
C GLN A 233 6.58 66.42 -32.81
N ALA A 234 7.48 65.85 -32.01
CA ALA A 234 8.64 66.57 -31.50
C ALA A 234 9.59 67.03 -32.63
N ALA A 235 9.81 66.18 -33.64
CA ALA A 235 10.60 66.52 -34.82
C ALA A 235 9.95 67.63 -35.67
N TYR A 236 8.63 67.59 -35.84
CA TYR A 236 7.89 68.64 -36.56
C TYR A 236 7.87 69.98 -35.79
N GLY A 237 7.72 69.94 -34.46
CA GLY A 237 7.78 71.13 -33.61
C GLY A 237 9.16 71.81 -33.58
N ALA A 238 10.24 71.07 -33.82
CA ALA A 238 11.58 71.61 -33.97
C ALA A 238 11.84 72.28 -35.35
N ALA A 239 10.92 72.12 -36.31
CA ALA A 239 11.06 72.58 -37.70
C ALA A 239 10.11 73.76 -38.06
N ALA A 240 9.69 74.57 -37.08
CA ALA A 240 8.88 75.76 -37.37
C ALA A 240 9.67 76.83 -38.16
N PRO A 241 9.07 77.51 -39.16
CA PRO A 241 9.74 78.43 -40.08
C PRO A 241 9.87 79.87 -39.53
N VAL A 242 10.92 80.56 -39.95
CA VAL A 242 11.15 82.02 -39.78
C VAL A 242 10.35 82.79 -40.85
N PRO A 243 9.77 83.97 -40.58
CA PRO A 243 9.12 84.80 -41.60
C PRO A 243 10.16 85.69 -42.32
N GLU A 244 10.26 85.60 -43.64
CA GLU A 244 11.08 86.49 -44.48
C GLU A 244 10.19 87.18 -45.53
N GLN A 245 10.21 88.51 -45.51
CA GLN A 245 9.60 89.41 -46.48
C GLN A 245 10.31 89.31 -47.84
N ALA A 246 9.58 89.36 -48.96
CA ALA A 246 10.21 89.64 -50.26
C ALA A 246 9.28 90.40 -51.21
N ALA A 247 9.85 91.49 -51.73
CA ALA A 247 9.24 92.51 -52.56
C ALA A 247 9.03 92.09 -54.02
N ALA A 248 8.21 92.90 -54.69
CA ALA A 248 7.73 92.85 -56.07
C ALA A 248 8.80 92.63 -57.17
N PRO A 249 8.33 92.23 -58.36
CA PRO A 249 8.87 92.80 -59.60
C PRO A 249 7.78 93.43 -60.49
N ALA A 250 8.26 94.35 -61.32
CA ALA A 250 7.52 95.28 -62.16
C ALA A 250 6.80 94.65 -63.37
N ALA A 251 5.78 95.36 -63.84
CA ALA A 251 4.96 95.11 -65.02
C ALA A 251 5.73 95.26 -66.36
N PRO A 252 5.11 94.84 -67.47
CA PRO A 252 4.51 95.84 -68.35
C PRO A 252 3.08 95.54 -68.85
N GLN A 253 2.45 96.58 -69.38
CA GLN A 253 1.11 96.70 -70.02
C GLN A 253 0.98 95.71 -71.22
N SER A 254 -0.19 95.37 -71.81
CA SER A 254 -1.45 96.07 -72.05
C SER A 254 -2.54 95.08 -72.56
N ASP A 255 -3.80 95.49 -72.42
CA ASP A 255 -4.93 95.33 -73.36
C ASP A 255 -5.67 93.98 -73.60
N ASP A 256 -6.91 94.00 -73.10
CA ASP A 256 -8.16 93.95 -73.88
C ASP A 256 -9.00 92.64 -73.96
N ALA A 257 -10.30 92.89 -73.83
CA ALA A 257 -11.45 92.16 -74.36
C ALA A 257 -11.77 90.71 -73.93
N SER A 258 -12.87 90.63 -73.17
CA SER A 258 -14.08 89.87 -73.51
C SER A 258 -14.16 88.35 -73.22
N ASN A 259 -15.28 88.02 -72.55
CA ASN A 259 -16.26 86.96 -72.88
C ASN A 259 -16.47 85.84 -71.83
N VAL A 260 -17.67 85.86 -71.24
CA VAL A 260 -18.47 84.74 -70.68
C VAL A 260 -18.88 83.86 -71.91
N PRO A 261 -19.24 82.53 -71.88
CA PRO A 261 -20.04 81.86 -70.84
C PRO A 261 -19.88 80.32 -70.63
N THR A 262 -20.58 79.82 -69.60
CA THR A 262 -21.36 78.54 -69.50
C THR A 262 -20.84 77.20 -70.03
N SER A 263 -20.90 76.14 -69.22
CA SER A 263 -21.89 75.03 -69.29
C SER A 263 -21.45 73.78 -68.49
N GLY A 264 -22.38 73.12 -67.78
CA GLY A 264 -22.21 71.80 -67.14
C GLY A 264 -22.09 70.63 -68.16
N PRO A 265 -22.38 69.35 -67.83
CA PRO A 265 -23.35 68.90 -66.81
C PRO A 265 -22.94 67.67 -65.95
N GLU A 266 -23.92 67.28 -65.14
CA GLU A 266 -24.08 66.08 -64.29
C GLU A 266 -23.71 64.73 -64.92
N GLY A 267 -23.43 63.75 -64.06
CA GLY A 267 -23.38 62.33 -64.41
C GLY A 267 -23.55 61.44 -63.17
N SER A 268 -24.80 61.09 -62.87
CA SER A 268 -25.19 60.07 -61.88
C SER A 268 -24.85 58.65 -62.34
N GLY A 269 -24.51 57.76 -61.41
CA GLY A 269 -24.37 56.33 -61.69
C GLY A 269 -24.57 55.45 -60.45
N ARG A 270 -25.81 54.98 -60.24
CA ARG A 270 -26.18 53.86 -59.36
C ARG A 270 -25.94 52.52 -60.07
N GLY A 271 -25.58 51.49 -59.31
CA GLY A 271 -25.68 50.06 -59.68
C GLY A 271 -24.81 49.23 -58.74
N ALA A 272 -25.32 48.54 -57.71
CA ALA A 272 -26.18 47.34 -57.67
C ALA A 272 -25.41 46.01 -57.76
N GLY A 273 -25.62 45.16 -56.76
CA GLY A 273 -25.68 43.69 -56.89
C GLY A 273 -24.42 42.89 -56.57
N GLY A 274 -24.53 41.95 -55.62
CA GLY A 274 -23.51 40.92 -55.40
C GLY A 274 -23.66 40.13 -54.10
N THR A 275 -24.68 39.28 -54.03
CA THR A 275 -24.99 38.32 -52.96
C THR A 275 -24.13 37.05 -53.02
N GLY A 276 -23.82 36.46 -51.86
CA GLY A 276 -24.03 35.02 -51.62
C GLY A 276 -22.83 34.05 -51.72
N SER A 277 -22.45 33.50 -50.57
CA SER A 277 -22.01 32.10 -50.34
C SER A 277 -22.09 31.90 -48.82
N GLY A 278 -22.84 30.95 -48.23
CA GLY A 278 -22.76 29.48 -48.41
C GLY A 278 -21.47 28.97 -47.74
N ASN A 279 -21.43 27.98 -46.83
CA ASN A 279 -22.38 26.96 -46.37
C ASN A 279 -21.71 26.16 -45.21
N ALA A 280 -22.50 25.41 -44.42
CA ALA A 280 -22.20 24.08 -43.84
C ALA A 280 -21.02 23.89 -42.84
N ASP A 281 -20.98 22.94 -41.91
CA ASP A 281 -21.93 21.95 -41.36
C ASP A 281 -21.22 21.26 -40.15
N ALA A 282 -22.05 20.64 -39.30
CA ALA A 282 -21.83 19.41 -38.51
C ALA A 282 -20.72 19.33 -37.44
#